data_AF-A0A351T6I9-F1
#
_entry.id   AF-A0A351T6I9-F1
#
_cell.length_a   1.000
_cell.length_b   1.000
_cell.length_c   1.000
_cell.angle_alpha   90.00
_cell.angle_beta   90.00
_cell.angle_gamma   90.00
#
_symmetry.space_group_name_H-M   'P 1'
#
loop_
_entity.id
_entity.type
_entity.pdbx_description
1 polymer ?
#
loop_
_entity_poly.entity_id
_entity_poly.type
_entity_poly.pdbx_seq_one_letter_code
_entity_poly.pdbx_strand_id
1 'polypeptide(L)'
;ARNAIARGLKTKPWVKTSLAPGSQVVTEYLKQAGLQTHLNKLGFNLVGYGCTTCIGNSGPLATQISDAVRKHDVIAGSVSSGNRNFEGRINPDTQANYLASPPLVVAYALAGNLGIDLNKDPLGQDKQGNDVYLADIWPSNAEITETVRQCVTAKMFRERYSDVFRGDAGWRKIKSSGGLTYEWDSKSTYVQNPPYFSGMSKEPG
;
A
#
# COMPACT_ATOMS: atom_id res chain seq x y z
N ALA A 1 -11.20 -4.06 -9.70
CA ALA A 1 -11.34 -2.60 -9.94
C ALA A 1 -12.09 -2.28 -11.23
N ARG A 2 -11.57 -2.63 -12.42
CA ARG A 2 -12.24 -2.38 -13.72
C ARG A 2 -13.68 -2.90 -13.75
N ASN A 3 -13.87 -4.18 -13.44
CA ASN A 3 -15.19 -4.83 -13.44
C ASN A 3 -16.14 -4.20 -12.41
N ALA A 4 -15.66 -3.90 -11.19
CA ALA A 4 -16.44 -3.23 -10.17
C ALA A 4 -16.94 -1.84 -10.62
N ILE A 5 -16.07 -1.03 -11.22
CA ILE A 5 -16.44 0.28 -11.77
C ILE A 5 -17.45 0.14 -12.93
N ALA A 6 -17.29 -0.88 -13.79
CA ALA A 6 -18.22 -1.15 -14.87
C ALA A 6 -19.63 -1.51 -14.36
N ARG A 7 -19.71 -2.20 -13.21
CA ARG A 7 -20.95 -2.47 -12.49
C ARG A 7 -21.44 -1.30 -11.61
N GLY A 8 -20.76 -0.14 -11.64
CA GLY A 8 -21.17 1.05 -10.89
C GLY A 8 -20.78 1.09 -9.42
N LEU A 9 -20.02 0.10 -8.93
CA LEU A 9 -19.59 0.04 -7.54
C LEU A 9 -18.52 1.11 -7.22
N LYS A 10 -18.51 1.56 -5.97
CA LYS A 10 -17.54 2.49 -5.38
C LYS A 10 -17.13 2.00 -4.00
N THR A 11 -15.94 2.39 -3.55
CA THR A 11 -15.53 2.16 -2.16
C THR A 11 -16.36 2.99 -1.19
N LYS A 12 -16.52 2.49 0.04
CA LYS A 12 -17.27 3.22 1.07
C LYS A 12 -16.46 4.41 1.60
N PRO A 13 -17.10 5.53 1.97
CA PRO A 13 -16.40 6.78 2.31
C PRO A 13 -15.57 6.70 3.61
N TRP A 14 -15.83 5.73 4.48
CA TRP A 14 -15.06 5.50 5.70
C TRP A 14 -13.82 4.59 5.48
N VAL A 15 -13.61 4.07 4.26
CA VAL A 15 -12.47 3.21 3.95
C VAL A 15 -11.30 4.06 3.45
N LYS A 16 -10.16 3.97 4.13
CA LYS A 16 -8.90 4.53 3.66
C LYS A 16 -8.17 3.54 2.76
N THR A 17 -8.16 3.82 1.45
CA THR A 17 -7.48 3.01 0.44
C THR A 17 -6.11 3.58 0.08
N SER A 18 -5.14 2.71 -0.23
CA SER A 18 -3.84 3.12 -0.74
C SER A 18 -3.23 2.07 -1.67
N LEU A 19 -2.41 2.52 -2.63
CA LEU A 19 -1.58 1.66 -3.47
C LEU A 19 -0.12 2.09 -3.32
N ALA A 20 0.71 1.20 -2.76
CA ALA A 20 2.13 1.43 -2.56
C ALA A 20 2.95 0.30 -3.20
N PRO A 21 3.31 0.43 -4.49
CA PRO A 21 4.08 -0.60 -5.17
C PRO A 21 5.53 -0.66 -4.71
N GLY A 22 6.14 -1.84 -4.81
CA GLY A 22 7.57 -2.01 -4.51
C GLY A 22 8.51 -1.46 -5.59
N SER A 23 8.00 -1.14 -6.78
CA SER A 23 8.79 -0.62 -7.91
C SER A 23 7.91 0.21 -8.85
N GLN A 24 8.54 1.15 -9.57
CA GLN A 24 7.90 1.96 -10.61
C GLN A 24 7.37 1.12 -11.79
N VAL A 25 7.93 -0.07 -12.01
CA VAL A 25 7.47 -1.01 -13.05
C VAL A 25 5.99 -1.38 -12.85
N VAL A 26 5.54 -1.48 -11.60
CA VAL A 26 4.14 -1.82 -11.28
C VAL A 26 3.19 -0.76 -11.80
N THR A 27 3.48 0.49 -11.51
CA THR A 27 2.66 1.61 -12.00
C THR A 27 2.66 1.67 -13.53
N GLU A 28 3.77 1.32 -14.18
CA GLU A 28 3.86 1.32 -15.64
C GLU A 28 2.96 0.25 -16.27
N TYR A 29 3.05 -1.02 -15.84
CA TYR A 29 2.16 -2.04 -16.42
C TYR A 29 0.69 -1.82 -16.05
N LEU A 30 0.39 -1.23 -14.88
CA LEU A 30 -0.99 -0.89 -14.51
C LEU A 30 -1.56 0.24 -15.37
N LYS A 31 -0.72 1.20 -15.78
CA LYS A 31 -1.10 2.25 -16.72
C LYS A 31 -1.29 1.69 -18.12
N GLN A 32 -0.34 0.88 -18.60
CA GLN A 32 -0.42 0.24 -19.92
C GLN A 32 -1.66 -0.65 -20.06
N ALA A 33 -2.03 -1.37 -19.00
CA ALA A 33 -3.25 -2.18 -18.94
C ALA A 33 -4.55 -1.34 -18.76
N GLY A 34 -4.44 -0.01 -18.62
CA GLY A 34 -5.57 0.88 -18.30
C GLY A 34 -6.16 0.71 -16.89
N LEU A 35 -5.58 -0.15 -16.06
CA LEU A 35 -6.11 -0.51 -14.74
C LEU A 35 -5.88 0.57 -13.67
N GLN A 36 -4.80 1.36 -13.79
CA GLN A 36 -4.50 2.43 -12.83
C GLN A 36 -5.66 3.44 -12.71
N THR A 37 -6.31 3.79 -13.82
CA THR A 37 -7.47 4.70 -13.83
C THR A 37 -8.63 4.15 -13.02
N HIS A 38 -8.89 2.84 -13.11
CA HIS A 38 -9.96 2.19 -12.34
C HIS A 38 -9.61 2.06 -10.86
N LEU A 39 -8.34 1.80 -10.53
CA LEU A 39 -7.85 1.80 -9.15
C LEU A 39 -8.00 3.19 -8.51
N ASN A 40 -7.61 4.25 -9.21
CA ASN A 40 -7.75 5.63 -8.73
C ASN A 40 -9.22 6.00 -8.46
N LYS A 41 -10.16 5.57 -9.32
CA LYS A 41 -11.62 5.79 -9.10
C LYS A 41 -12.15 5.11 -7.83
N LEU A 42 -11.49 4.05 -7.37
CA LEU A 42 -11.79 3.37 -6.11
C LEU A 42 -10.93 3.90 -4.94
N GLY A 43 -10.15 4.96 -5.15
CA GLY A 43 -9.29 5.56 -4.13
C GLY A 43 -7.92 4.89 -3.96
N PHE A 44 -7.60 3.84 -4.72
CA PHE A 44 -6.28 3.18 -4.71
C PHE A 44 -5.25 3.97 -5.53
N ASN A 45 -5.06 5.23 -5.14
CA ASN A 45 -4.07 6.11 -5.73
C ASN A 45 -2.67 5.67 -5.32
N LEU A 46 -1.69 5.92 -6.21
CA LEU A 46 -0.28 5.74 -5.89
C LEU A 46 0.10 6.70 -4.76
N VAL A 47 0.42 6.16 -3.58
CA VAL A 47 0.82 6.96 -2.41
C VAL A 47 2.34 7.03 -2.23
N GLY A 48 3.09 6.17 -2.92
CA GLY A 48 4.54 6.12 -2.86
C GLY A 48 5.09 4.77 -3.27
N TYR A 49 6.41 4.71 -3.45
CA TYR A 49 7.14 3.48 -3.70
C TYR A 49 7.95 3.11 -2.46
N GLY A 50 7.59 2.02 -1.79
CA GLY A 50 8.22 1.61 -0.55
C GLY A 50 7.27 0.90 0.40
N CYS A 51 7.74 0.65 1.63
CA CYS A 51 7.04 -0.23 2.57
C CYS A 51 5.67 0.33 3.04
N THR A 52 5.56 1.63 3.28
CA THR A 52 4.31 2.33 3.69
C THR A 52 3.50 1.58 4.77
N THR A 53 2.22 1.27 4.51
CA THR A 53 1.31 0.53 5.39
C THR A 53 1.88 -0.81 5.87
N CYS A 54 2.66 -1.52 5.05
CA CYS A 54 3.24 -2.81 5.43
C CYS A 54 4.16 -2.69 6.67
N ILE A 55 4.75 -1.52 6.88
CA ILE A 55 5.56 -1.23 8.06
C ILE A 55 4.91 -0.28 9.06
N GLY A 56 3.58 -0.15 9.03
CA GLY A 56 2.87 0.74 9.94
C GLY A 56 2.93 2.22 9.58
N ASN A 57 3.65 2.59 8.51
CA ASN A 57 3.62 3.94 7.94
C ASN A 57 2.34 4.11 7.10
N SER A 58 1.19 3.83 7.71
CA SER A 58 -0.14 3.96 7.09
C SER A 58 -0.63 5.42 7.13
N GLY A 59 -0.09 6.25 8.02
CA GLY A 59 -0.57 7.61 8.29
C GLY A 59 -1.93 7.64 8.99
N PRO A 60 -2.42 8.82 9.39
CA PRO A 60 -3.64 8.93 10.18
C PRO A 60 -4.91 8.54 9.40
N LEU A 61 -5.90 7.98 10.07
CA LEU A 61 -7.28 7.97 9.55
C LEU A 61 -7.84 9.39 9.59
N ALA A 62 -8.93 9.64 8.86
CA ALA A 62 -9.61 10.92 8.99
C ALA A 62 -10.12 11.10 10.42
N THR A 63 -9.98 12.31 10.97
CA THR A 63 -10.24 12.59 12.39
C THR A 63 -11.61 12.08 12.85
N GLN A 64 -12.66 12.34 12.06
CA GLN A 64 -14.02 11.88 12.37
C GLN A 64 -14.17 10.34 12.44
N ILE A 65 -13.36 9.59 11.68
CA ILE A 65 -13.36 8.12 11.74
C ILE A 65 -12.63 7.66 12.99
N SER A 66 -11.45 8.23 13.26
CA SER A 66 -10.64 7.95 14.44
C SER A 66 -11.42 8.22 15.73
N ASP A 67 -12.13 9.35 15.79
CA ASP A 67 -12.98 9.72 16.91
C ASP A 67 -14.16 8.77 17.06
N ALA A 68 -14.81 8.37 15.97
CA ALA A 68 -15.92 7.42 16.00
C ALA A 68 -15.47 6.04 16.53
N VAL A 69 -14.30 5.55 16.08
CA VAL A 69 -13.72 4.28 16.54
C VAL A 69 -13.50 4.30 18.05
N ARG A 70 -12.87 5.36 18.58
CA ARG A 70 -12.56 5.47 20.02
C ARG A 70 -13.80 5.74 20.87
N LYS A 71 -14.68 6.65 20.44
CA LYS A 71 -15.87 7.06 21.20
C LYS A 71 -16.89 5.94 21.34
N HIS A 72 -17.01 5.09 20.33
CA HIS A 72 -18.02 4.04 20.26
C HIS A 72 -17.45 2.63 20.45
N ASP A 73 -16.17 2.51 20.84
CA ASP A 73 -15.48 1.23 21.05
C ASP A 73 -15.66 0.26 19.87
N VAL A 74 -15.52 0.79 18.65
CA VAL A 74 -15.70 0.00 17.42
C VAL A 74 -14.43 -0.81 17.18
N ILE A 75 -14.58 -2.11 17.01
CA ILE A 75 -13.48 -2.98 16.52
C ILE A 75 -13.24 -2.70 15.04
N ALA A 76 -12.49 -1.63 14.75
CA ALA A 76 -12.05 -1.30 13.42
C ALA A 76 -10.89 -2.22 13.00
N GLY A 77 -10.77 -2.42 11.69
CA GLY A 77 -9.77 -3.31 11.15
C GLY A 77 -9.23 -2.90 9.79
N SER A 78 -8.20 -3.62 9.37
CA SER A 78 -7.53 -3.41 8.10
C SER A 78 -7.43 -4.70 7.31
N VAL A 79 -7.38 -4.57 5.98
CA VAL A 79 -7.02 -5.66 5.06
C VAL A 79 -5.87 -5.18 4.21
N SER A 80 -4.77 -5.93 4.19
CA SER A 80 -3.58 -5.54 3.43
C SER A 80 -2.96 -6.73 2.69
N SER A 81 -2.29 -6.46 1.58
CA SER A 81 -1.47 -7.44 0.85
C SER A 81 -0.02 -7.45 1.33
N GLY A 82 0.19 -7.19 2.63
CA GLY A 82 1.48 -7.29 3.32
C GLY A 82 1.75 -8.71 3.85
N ASN A 83 2.58 -8.80 4.89
CA ASN A 83 3.00 -10.09 5.47
C ASN A 83 2.93 -10.17 7.01
N ARG A 84 2.53 -9.10 7.71
CA ARG A 84 2.40 -9.05 9.17
C ARG A 84 1.15 -8.27 9.57
N ASN A 85 0.45 -8.71 10.60
CA ASN A 85 -0.85 -8.18 11.01
C ASN A 85 -1.08 -8.15 12.53
N PHE A 86 -0.01 -8.02 13.32
CA PHE A 86 -0.13 -7.89 14.78
C PHE A 86 -0.89 -6.60 15.15
N GLU A 87 -1.53 -6.58 16.33
CA GLU A 87 -2.24 -5.41 16.84
C GLU A 87 -1.32 -4.18 16.92
N GLY A 88 -1.85 -3.01 16.54
CA GLY A 88 -1.10 -1.74 16.51
C GLY A 88 -0.03 -1.65 15.40
N ARG A 89 0.25 -2.74 14.67
CA ARG A 89 1.31 -2.75 13.63
C ARG A 89 0.95 -1.91 12.40
N ILE A 90 -0.30 -1.97 11.96
CA ILE A 90 -0.76 -1.36 10.70
C ILE A 90 -1.18 0.08 10.93
N ASN A 91 -2.08 0.31 11.89
CA ASN A 91 -2.56 1.62 12.28
C ASN A 91 -3.00 1.56 13.76
N PRO A 92 -2.77 2.63 14.56
CA PRO A 92 -3.17 2.65 15.97
C PRO A 92 -4.69 2.53 16.18
N ASP A 93 -5.51 2.92 15.20
CA ASP A 93 -6.98 2.85 15.29
C ASP A 93 -7.53 1.51 14.76
N THR A 94 -6.70 0.52 14.45
CA THR A 94 -7.13 -0.79 13.93
C THR A 94 -6.66 -1.94 14.81
N GLN A 95 -7.62 -2.68 15.37
CA GLN A 95 -7.37 -3.85 16.22
C GLN A 95 -7.40 -5.15 15.41
N ALA A 96 -8.31 -5.27 14.43
CA ALA A 96 -8.46 -6.49 13.63
C ALA A 96 -7.77 -6.37 12.26
N ASN A 97 -6.60 -6.98 12.08
CA ASN A 97 -5.81 -6.83 10.87
C ASN A 97 -5.72 -8.14 10.08
N TYR A 98 -6.04 -8.12 8.80
CA TYR A 98 -6.09 -9.30 7.93
C TYR A 98 -5.13 -9.17 6.75
N LEU A 99 -4.47 -10.28 6.44
CA LEU A 99 -3.64 -10.41 5.25
C LEU A 99 -4.46 -11.07 4.15
N ALA A 100 -4.48 -10.46 2.97
CA ALA A 100 -5.23 -10.96 1.83
C ALA A 100 -4.53 -10.63 0.52
N SER A 101 -4.93 -11.30 -0.56
CA SER A 101 -4.43 -10.99 -1.89
C SER A 101 -4.86 -9.56 -2.32
N PRO A 102 -4.12 -8.87 -3.20
CA PRO A 102 -4.52 -7.57 -3.71
C PRO A 102 -5.96 -7.45 -4.22
N PRO A 103 -6.53 -8.42 -4.98
CA PRO A 103 -7.94 -8.32 -5.39
C PRO A 103 -8.92 -8.45 -4.20
N LEU A 104 -8.61 -9.22 -3.17
CA LEU A 104 -9.44 -9.29 -1.95
C LEU A 104 -9.40 -7.98 -1.14
N VAL A 105 -8.24 -7.30 -1.09
CA VAL A 105 -8.16 -5.95 -0.49
C VAL A 105 -9.14 -5.00 -1.18
N VAL A 106 -9.24 -5.05 -2.51
CA VAL A 106 -10.22 -4.25 -3.26
C VAL A 106 -11.66 -4.69 -2.94
N ALA A 107 -11.94 -5.98 -2.83
CA ALA A 107 -13.28 -6.48 -2.49
C ALA A 107 -13.74 -5.99 -1.10
N TYR A 108 -12.90 -6.10 -0.07
CA TYR A 108 -13.21 -5.59 1.26
C TYR A 108 -13.33 -4.06 1.29
N ALA A 109 -12.59 -3.33 0.46
CA ALA A 109 -12.75 -1.88 0.36
C ALA A 109 -14.08 -1.47 -0.30
N LEU A 110 -14.60 -2.27 -1.23
CA LEU A 110 -15.93 -2.09 -1.82
C LEU A 110 -17.03 -2.37 -0.80
N ALA A 111 -16.91 -3.48 -0.07
CA ALA A 111 -17.86 -3.86 0.99
C ALA A 111 -17.86 -2.84 2.15
N GLY A 112 -16.66 -2.42 2.58
CA GLY A 112 -16.45 -1.50 3.70
C GLY A 112 -16.79 -2.07 5.07
N ASN A 113 -16.89 -3.40 5.19
CA ASN A 113 -17.12 -4.14 6.43
C ASN A 113 -16.32 -5.44 6.39
N LEU A 114 -15.75 -5.84 7.53
CA LEU A 114 -14.99 -7.08 7.66
C LEU A 114 -15.86 -8.30 7.98
N GLY A 115 -17.04 -8.10 8.56
CA GLY A 115 -17.98 -9.18 8.89
C GLY A 115 -18.82 -9.68 7.71
N ILE A 116 -18.50 -9.28 6.47
CA ILE A 116 -19.21 -9.71 5.26
C ILE A 116 -18.83 -11.14 4.88
N ASP A 117 -19.83 -11.96 4.50
CA ASP A 117 -19.58 -13.23 3.80
C ASP A 117 -19.45 -12.96 2.30
N LEU A 118 -18.21 -12.81 1.81
CA LEU A 118 -17.91 -12.51 0.40
C LEU A 118 -18.47 -13.55 -0.60
N ASN A 119 -18.89 -14.74 -0.15
CA ASN A 119 -19.49 -15.76 -1.01
C ASN A 119 -21.01 -15.60 -1.16
N LYS A 120 -21.67 -14.92 -0.22
CA LYS A 120 -23.14 -14.88 -0.13
C LYS A 120 -23.71 -13.47 -0.10
N ASP A 121 -22.95 -12.51 0.40
CA ASP A 121 -23.41 -11.13 0.54
C ASP A 121 -22.98 -10.30 -0.68
N PRO A 122 -23.84 -9.38 -1.14
CA PRO A 122 -23.48 -8.46 -2.20
C PRO A 122 -22.44 -7.43 -1.73
N LEU A 123 -21.52 -7.06 -2.62
CA LEU A 123 -20.55 -5.98 -2.37
C LEU A 123 -21.21 -4.59 -2.43
N GLY A 124 -22.36 -4.51 -3.09
CA GLY A 124 -23.17 -3.32 -3.27
C GLY A 124 -24.18 -3.52 -4.40
N GLN A 125 -24.83 -2.44 -4.80
CA GLN A 125 -25.80 -2.45 -5.88
C GLN A 125 -25.29 -1.70 -7.10
N ASP A 126 -25.68 -2.16 -8.29
CA ASP A 126 -25.41 -1.48 -9.54
C ASP A 126 -26.31 -0.23 -9.72
N LYS A 127 -26.21 0.42 -10.88
CA LYS A 127 -27.00 1.63 -11.19
C LYS A 127 -28.51 1.37 -11.30
N GLN A 128 -28.91 0.12 -11.48
CA GLN A 128 -30.29 -0.33 -11.62
C GLN A 128 -30.84 -0.86 -10.28
N GLY A 129 -30.01 -0.91 -9.23
CA GLY A 129 -30.38 -1.45 -7.92
C GLY A 129 -30.22 -2.96 -7.80
N ASN A 130 -29.61 -3.64 -8.78
CA ASN A 130 -29.35 -5.07 -8.68
C ASN A 130 -28.13 -5.32 -7.80
N ASP A 131 -28.21 -6.36 -6.98
CA ASP A 131 -27.10 -6.82 -6.15
C ASP A 131 -25.93 -7.30 -7.02
N VAL A 132 -24.72 -6.87 -6.67
CA VAL A 132 -23.47 -7.25 -7.33
C VAL A 132 -22.62 -8.04 -6.35
N TYR A 133 -22.35 -9.30 -6.69
CA TYR A 133 -21.59 -10.23 -5.85
C TYR A 133 -20.11 -10.23 -6.23
N LEU A 134 -19.28 -10.86 -5.39
CA LEU A 134 -17.85 -11.01 -5.72
C LEU A 134 -17.64 -11.75 -7.04
N ALA A 135 -18.42 -12.81 -7.28
CA ALA A 135 -18.36 -13.62 -8.49
C ALA A 135 -18.65 -12.82 -9.77
N ASP A 136 -19.48 -11.77 -9.70
CA ASP A 136 -19.81 -10.91 -10.84
C ASP A 136 -18.63 -10.08 -11.35
N ILE A 137 -17.66 -9.80 -10.47
CA ILE A 137 -16.58 -8.86 -10.75
C ILE A 137 -15.19 -9.51 -10.69
N TRP A 138 -15.09 -10.76 -10.23
CA TRP A 138 -13.84 -11.47 -10.10
C TRP A 138 -13.24 -11.78 -11.47
N PRO A 139 -12.00 -11.34 -11.76
CA PRO A 139 -11.37 -11.62 -13.05
C PRO A 139 -11.03 -13.10 -13.17
N SER A 140 -11.16 -13.65 -14.39
CA SER A 140 -10.73 -15.02 -14.66
C SER A 140 -9.21 -15.12 -14.74
N ASN A 141 -8.66 -16.30 -14.48
CA ASN A 141 -7.22 -16.55 -14.63
C ASN A 141 -6.74 -16.32 -16.07
N ALA A 142 -7.58 -16.65 -17.07
CA ALA A 142 -7.26 -16.41 -18.48
C ALA A 142 -7.13 -14.92 -18.78
N GLU A 143 -8.05 -14.10 -18.26
CA GLU A 143 -8.02 -12.64 -18.41
C GLU A 143 -6.76 -12.02 -17.77
N ILE A 144 -6.42 -12.46 -16.56
CA ILE A 144 -5.21 -12.01 -15.85
C ILE A 144 -3.96 -12.38 -16.66
N THR A 145 -3.88 -13.64 -17.11
CA THR A 145 -2.73 -14.15 -17.85
C THR A 145 -2.51 -13.39 -19.15
N GLU A 146 -3.59 -13.13 -19.90
CA GLU A 146 -3.50 -12.40 -21.16
C GLU A 146 -3.11 -10.93 -20.93
N THR A 147 -3.67 -10.29 -19.91
CA THR A 147 -3.30 -8.90 -19.55
C THR A 147 -1.82 -8.81 -19.17
N VAL A 148 -1.31 -9.77 -18.39
CA VAL A 148 0.11 -9.82 -18.01
C VAL A 148 1.00 -9.99 -19.24
N ARG A 149 0.65 -10.92 -20.15
CA ARG A 149 1.40 -11.16 -21.39
C ARG A 149 1.48 -9.91 -22.28
N GLN A 150 0.41 -9.13 -22.35
CA GLN A 150 0.34 -7.93 -23.19
C GLN A 150 1.07 -6.73 -22.58
N CYS A 151 1.07 -6.58 -21.26
CA CYS A 151 1.53 -5.35 -20.60
C CYS A 151 2.89 -5.47 -19.90
N VAL A 152 3.33 -6.67 -19.51
CA VAL A 152 4.60 -6.85 -18.79
C VAL A 152 5.70 -7.22 -19.76
N THR A 153 6.59 -6.26 -20.07
CA THR A 153 7.66 -6.44 -21.07
C THR A 153 9.04 -6.22 -20.48
N ALA A 154 10.06 -6.94 -20.99
CA ALA A 154 11.45 -6.76 -20.56
C ALA A 154 11.97 -5.32 -20.79
N LYS A 155 11.47 -4.64 -21.84
CA LYS A 155 11.80 -3.24 -22.14
C LYS A 155 11.43 -2.32 -20.97
N MET A 156 10.25 -2.50 -20.39
CA MET A 156 9.76 -1.73 -19.25
C MET A 156 10.72 -1.79 -18.05
N PHE A 157 11.27 -2.97 -17.77
CA PHE A 157 12.25 -3.13 -16.69
C PHE A 157 13.53 -2.37 -17.03
N ARG A 158 14.10 -2.53 -18.23
CA ARG A 158 15.33 -1.83 -18.62
C ARG A 158 15.20 -0.31 -18.50
N GLU A 159 14.08 0.24 -18.97
CA GLU A 159 13.82 1.69 -18.91
C GLU A 159 13.63 2.21 -17.49
N ARG A 160 12.90 1.47 -16.64
CA ARG A 160 12.65 1.93 -15.27
C ARG A 160 13.87 1.77 -14.35
N TYR A 161 14.73 0.80 -14.63
CA TYR A 161 15.95 0.59 -13.83
C TYR A 161 17.16 1.37 -14.34
N SER A 162 17.16 1.90 -15.58
CA SER A 162 18.31 2.64 -16.11
C SER A 162 18.66 3.90 -15.31
N ASP A 163 17.65 4.54 -14.70
CA ASP A 163 17.80 5.79 -13.96
C ASP A 163 17.56 5.64 -12.45
N VAL A 164 17.56 4.42 -11.90
CA VAL A 164 17.19 4.18 -10.48
C VAL A 164 18.08 4.96 -9.50
N PHE A 165 19.35 5.15 -9.81
CA PHE A 165 20.32 5.87 -8.97
C PHE A 165 20.31 7.39 -9.18
N ARG A 166 19.66 7.88 -10.23
CA ARG A 166 19.62 9.32 -10.53
C ARG A 166 18.87 10.11 -9.44
N GLY A 167 17.90 9.46 -8.80
CA GLY A 167 17.02 10.04 -7.79
C GLY A 167 16.21 11.23 -8.31
N ASP A 168 15.42 11.85 -7.43
CA ASP A 168 14.66 13.07 -7.75
C ASP A 168 15.50 14.34 -7.53
N ALA A 169 14.87 15.51 -7.71
CA ALA A 169 15.55 16.79 -7.48
C ALA A 169 15.93 17.01 -6.00
N GLY A 170 15.21 16.41 -5.06
CA GLY A 170 15.54 16.48 -3.63
C GLY A 170 16.80 15.68 -3.35
N TRP A 171 16.86 14.43 -3.81
CA TRP A 171 18.01 13.55 -3.70
C TRP A 171 19.29 14.21 -4.24
N ARG A 172 19.23 14.77 -5.45
CA ARG A 172 20.39 15.41 -6.07
C ARG A 172 20.83 16.72 -5.42
N LYS A 173 20.00 17.34 -4.57
CA LYS A 173 20.34 18.56 -3.82
C LYS A 173 21.02 18.26 -2.49
N ILE A 174 21.00 17.01 -2.03
CA ILE A 174 21.66 16.62 -0.78
C ILE A 174 23.16 16.85 -0.96
N LYS A 175 23.71 17.78 -0.17
CA LYS A 175 25.15 18.01 -0.12
C LYS A 175 25.78 16.86 0.66
N SER A 176 26.78 16.22 0.08
CA SER A 176 27.62 15.22 0.75
C SER A 176 29.01 15.81 1.00
N SER A 177 29.56 15.58 2.18
CA SER A 177 31.01 15.68 2.40
C SER A 177 31.70 14.42 1.89
N GLY A 178 32.93 14.54 1.43
CA GLY A 178 33.79 13.40 1.13
C GLY A 178 34.55 12.92 2.37
N GLY A 179 35.13 11.72 2.31
CA GLY A 179 35.96 11.18 3.39
C GLY A 179 35.75 9.68 3.58
N LEU A 180 36.71 9.02 4.24
CA LEU A 180 36.59 7.61 4.65
C LEU A 180 35.90 7.47 6.01
N THR A 181 35.84 8.55 6.79
CA THR A 181 35.26 8.59 8.14
C THR A 181 34.07 9.55 8.16
N TYR A 182 33.04 9.22 8.94
CA TYR A 182 31.87 10.07 9.12
C TYR A 182 32.19 11.21 10.11
N GLU A 183 31.89 12.45 9.72
CA GLU A 183 31.99 13.62 10.58
C GLU A 183 30.78 13.67 11.52
N TRP A 184 30.95 13.15 12.74
CA TRP A 184 29.88 13.13 13.73
C TRP A 184 29.50 14.55 14.19
N ASP A 185 28.24 14.93 13.99
CA ASP A 185 27.66 16.16 14.56
C ASP A 185 27.07 15.88 15.95
N SER A 186 27.66 16.48 16.98
CA SER A 186 27.21 16.34 18.38
C SER A 186 25.82 16.91 18.65
N LYS A 187 25.28 17.75 17.75
CA LYS A 187 23.92 18.29 17.84
C LYS A 187 22.88 17.40 17.16
N SER A 188 23.31 16.38 16.43
CA SER A 188 22.42 15.49 15.69
C SER A 188 21.62 14.59 16.64
N THR A 189 20.30 14.59 16.47
CA THR A 189 19.39 13.64 17.13
C THR A 189 19.05 12.44 16.25
N TYR A 190 19.57 12.40 15.01
CA TYR A 190 19.28 11.35 14.01
C TYR A 190 20.43 10.37 13.81
N VAL A 191 21.67 10.87 13.76
CA VAL A 191 22.88 10.05 13.53
C VAL A 191 23.87 10.39 14.63
N GLN A 192 24.10 9.45 15.55
CA GLN A 192 24.95 9.63 16.73
C GLN A 192 26.03 8.56 16.78
N ASN A 193 27.22 8.92 17.28
CA ASN A 193 28.32 7.97 17.44
C ASN A 193 28.00 7.04 18.62
N PRO A 194 27.76 5.74 18.40
CA PRO A 194 27.38 4.85 19.48
C PRO A 194 28.58 4.49 20.37
N PRO A 195 28.38 4.26 21.67
CA PRO A 195 29.47 4.01 22.61
C PRO A 195 30.05 2.59 22.57
N TYR A 196 29.63 1.73 21.62
CA TYR A 196 29.93 0.28 21.62
C TYR A 196 31.42 -0.06 21.68
N PHE A 197 32.27 0.81 21.12
CA PHE A 197 33.72 0.61 21.06
C PHE A 197 34.49 1.49 22.06
N SER A 198 33.79 2.28 22.89
CA SER A 198 34.42 3.13 23.89
C SER A 198 35.12 2.25 24.93
N GLY A 199 36.43 2.44 25.10
CA GLY A 199 37.24 1.64 26.02
C GLY A 199 37.52 0.20 25.55
N MET A 200 37.21 -0.16 24.30
CA MET A 200 37.55 -1.47 23.76
C MET A 200 39.07 -1.66 23.74
N SER A 201 39.55 -2.70 24.43
CA SER A 201 40.98 -3.07 24.45
C SER A 201 41.40 -3.70 23.13
N LYS A 202 42.72 -3.67 22.86
CA LYS A 202 43.30 -4.43 21.74
C LYS A 202 43.19 -5.93 21.94
N GLU A 203 43.27 -6.38 23.19
CA GLU A 203 43.09 -7.78 23.56
C GLU A 203 41.59 -8.11 23.62
N PRO A 204 41.14 -9.22 22.99
CA PRO A 204 39.80 -9.76 23.18
C PRO A 204 39.53 -10.10 24.64
N GLY A 205 38.31 -9.81 25.11
CA GLY A 205 37.81 -10.22 26.43
C GLY A 205 37.20 -11.60 26.43
#